data_AF-A0A257RIH8-F1
#
_entry.id   AF-A0A257RIH8-F1
#
_cell.length_a   1.000
_cell.length_b   1.000
_cell.length_c   1.000
_cell.angle_alpha   90.00
_cell.angle_beta   90.00
_cell.angle_gamma   90.00
#
_symmetry.space_group_name_H-M   'P 1'
#
loop_
_entity.id
_entity.type
_entity.pdbx_description
1 polymer ?
#
loop_
_entity_poly.entity_id
_entity_poly.type
_entity_poly.pdbx_seq_one_letter_code
_entity_poly.pdbx_strand_id
1 'polypeptide(L)'
;MEGPGVSELTERAGVAPPTVRFYERIGRLSPTRRAPNDYRAFEGTALEELAFVTRAKGIGMTLKDISDLLAAWPSGECQSLQARVRAFLVERIDDVHEQLGELSALERRLTTVRVTMKADATRTATLARLCAAETACCAQTHSVMEIGDGQVTLSIEAKGAPELLDALFGATNPGGR
;
A
#
# COMPACT_ATOMS: atom_id res chain seq x y z
N MET A 1 13.50 -41.73 -2.25
CA MET A 1 13.25 -40.44 -2.90
C MET A 1 13.98 -39.40 -2.06
N GLU A 2 15.05 -38.81 -2.58
CA GLU A 2 15.83 -37.80 -1.84
C GLU A 2 15.00 -36.51 -1.75
N GLY A 3 14.91 -35.92 -0.56
CA GLY A 3 14.18 -34.67 -0.33
C GLY A 3 14.95 -33.45 -0.84
N PRO A 4 14.28 -32.30 -1.08
CA PRO A 4 14.90 -31.12 -1.67
C PRO A 4 16.09 -30.61 -0.84
N GLY A 5 17.15 -30.18 -1.52
CA GLY A 5 18.31 -29.55 -0.89
C GLY A 5 18.09 -28.05 -0.62
N VAL A 6 19.04 -27.40 0.08
CA VAL A 6 18.96 -25.95 0.37
C VAL A 6 18.78 -25.11 -0.89
N SER A 7 19.56 -25.39 -1.95
CA SER A 7 19.47 -24.64 -3.22
C SER A 7 18.10 -24.78 -3.87
N GLU A 8 17.54 -25.99 -3.86
CA GLU A 8 16.22 -26.24 -4.41
C GLU A 8 15.11 -25.57 -3.58
N LEU A 9 15.23 -25.59 -2.25
CA LEU A 9 14.30 -24.87 -1.36
C LEU A 9 14.35 -23.36 -1.59
N THR A 10 15.54 -22.78 -1.78
CA THR A 10 15.67 -21.34 -2.04
C THR A 10 15.03 -20.94 -3.36
N GLU A 11 15.21 -21.76 -4.40
CA GLU A 11 14.63 -21.52 -5.73
C GLU A 11 13.10 -21.69 -5.71
N ARG A 12 12.61 -22.78 -5.12
CA ARG A 12 11.17 -23.08 -5.10
C ARG A 12 10.37 -22.22 -4.15
N ALA A 13 10.94 -21.81 -3.00
CA ALA A 13 10.27 -20.95 -2.04
C ALA A 13 10.52 -19.45 -2.27
N GLY A 14 11.44 -19.08 -3.18
CA GLY A 14 11.80 -17.69 -3.45
C GLY A 14 12.45 -16.99 -2.27
N VAL A 15 13.19 -17.72 -1.43
CA VAL A 15 13.83 -17.20 -0.21
C VAL A 15 15.35 -17.24 -0.33
N ALA A 16 16.02 -16.30 0.33
CA ALA A 16 17.47 -16.29 0.33
C ALA A 16 18.03 -17.49 1.14
N PRO A 17 19.20 -18.05 0.77
CA PRO A 17 19.85 -19.12 1.54
C PRO A 17 20.04 -18.84 3.04
N PRO A 18 20.35 -17.60 3.48
CA PRO A 18 20.39 -17.25 4.90
C PRO A 18 19.05 -17.44 5.61
N THR A 19 17.92 -17.24 4.92
CA THR A 19 16.58 -17.46 5.46
C THR A 19 16.37 -18.94 5.78
N VAL A 20 16.69 -19.84 4.85
CA VAL A 20 16.60 -21.30 5.07
C VAL A 20 17.48 -21.73 6.25
N ARG A 21 18.73 -21.24 6.30
CA ARG A 21 19.68 -21.53 7.41
C ARG A 21 19.21 -20.97 8.75
N PHE A 22 18.52 -19.84 8.76
CA PHE A 22 17.94 -19.27 9.97
C PHE A 22 16.82 -20.18 10.51
N TYR A 23 15.93 -20.65 9.65
CA TYR A 23 14.86 -21.57 10.03
C TYR A 23 15.38 -22.97 10.43
N GLU A 24 16.49 -23.43 9.85
CA GLU A 24 17.23 -24.61 10.32
C GLU A 24 17.77 -24.40 11.74
N ARG A 25 18.39 -23.23 12.00
CA ARG A 25 19.01 -22.93 13.30
C ARG A 25 18.02 -22.89 14.46
N ILE A 26 16.81 -22.37 14.23
CA ILE A 26 15.75 -22.34 15.24
C ILE A 26 15.01 -23.68 15.34
N GLY A 27 15.51 -24.74 14.68
CA GLY A 27 14.97 -26.10 14.74
C GLY A 27 13.65 -26.28 13.99
N ARG A 28 13.25 -25.30 13.18
CA ARG A 28 11.97 -25.34 12.47
C ARG A 28 12.08 -26.18 11.19
N LEU A 29 13.16 -26.02 10.44
CA LEU A 29 13.48 -26.90 9.33
C LEU A 29 14.51 -27.93 9.80
N SER A 30 14.07 -29.17 9.97
CA SER A 30 14.97 -30.27 10.30
C SER A 30 15.40 -31.00 9.03
N PRO A 31 16.72 -31.12 8.75
CA PRO A 31 17.18 -31.94 7.65
C PRO A 31 16.95 -33.42 7.97
N THR A 32 16.32 -34.14 7.05
CA THR A 32 15.98 -35.56 7.19
C THR A 32 17.23 -36.45 7.15
N ARG A 33 18.31 -35.97 6.54
CA ARG A 33 19.60 -36.68 6.46
C ARG A 33 20.76 -35.69 6.38
N ARG A 34 21.80 -35.89 7.19
CA ARG A 34 23.15 -35.39 6.91
C ARG A 34 23.87 -36.49 6.14
N ALA A 35 23.96 -36.35 4.83
CA ALA A 35 24.73 -37.29 4.02
C ALA A 35 26.25 -37.04 4.21
N PRO A 36 27.12 -38.06 4.02
CA PRO A 36 28.57 -37.95 4.24
C PRO A 36 29.29 -36.91 3.35
N ASN A 37 28.60 -36.37 2.35
CA ASN A 37 29.03 -35.34 1.41
C ASN A 37 28.52 -33.93 1.74
N ASP A 38 28.17 -33.64 3.00
CA ASP A 38 27.57 -32.37 3.49
C ASP A 38 26.25 -31.97 2.79
N TYR A 39 25.64 -32.91 2.05
CA TYR A 39 24.33 -32.71 1.44
C TYR A 39 23.24 -32.80 2.52
N ARG A 40 22.46 -31.71 2.64
CA ARG A 40 21.32 -31.56 3.56
C ARG A 40 20.04 -31.71 2.76
N ALA A 41 19.32 -32.81 2.97
CA ALA A 41 17.99 -33.01 2.41
C ALA A 41 16.93 -32.64 3.44
N PHE A 42 15.84 -32.00 3.00
CA PHE A 42 14.70 -31.65 3.85
C PHE A 42 13.46 -32.46 3.49
N GLU A 43 12.50 -32.55 4.41
CA GLU A 43 11.22 -33.17 4.13
C GLU A 43 10.38 -32.33 3.15
N GLY A 44 9.43 -32.96 2.46
CA GLY A 44 8.58 -32.26 1.48
C GLY A 44 7.75 -31.11 2.09
N THR A 45 7.44 -31.20 3.39
CA THR A 45 6.74 -30.16 4.18
C THR A 45 7.56 -28.89 4.34
N ALA A 46 8.90 -28.95 4.23
CA ALA A 46 9.77 -27.79 4.37
C ALA A 46 9.46 -26.68 3.36
N LEU A 47 9.00 -27.05 2.16
CA LEU A 47 8.61 -26.08 1.14
C LEU A 47 7.33 -25.33 1.54
N GLU A 48 6.34 -26.03 2.08
CA GLU A 48 5.07 -25.44 2.51
C GLU A 48 5.28 -24.49 3.69
N GLU A 49 6.14 -24.87 4.65
CA GLU A 49 6.51 -24.03 5.79
C GLU A 49 7.26 -22.76 5.34
N LEU A 50 8.24 -22.90 4.43
CA LEU A 50 8.96 -21.75 3.90
C LEU A 50 8.04 -20.81 3.11
N ALA A 51 7.14 -21.37 2.30
CA ALA A 51 6.18 -20.56 1.56
C ALA A 51 5.21 -19.82 2.50
N PHE A 52 4.80 -20.45 3.60
CA PHE A 52 3.99 -19.81 4.64
C PHE A 52 4.74 -18.66 5.31
N VAL A 53 5.99 -18.90 5.73
CA VAL A 53 6.87 -17.88 6.30
C VAL A 53 7.00 -16.67 5.39
N THR A 54 7.25 -16.89 4.10
CA THR A 54 7.45 -15.79 3.14
C THR A 54 6.20 -14.95 3.00
N ARG A 55 5.03 -15.58 2.89
CA ARG A 55 3.74 -14.87 2.84
C ARG A 55 3.47 -14.08 4.12
N ALA A 56 3.68 -14.71 5.28
CA ALA A 56 3.46 -14.08 6.58
C ALA A 56 4.40 -12.89 6.82
N LYS A 57 5.67 -12.98 6.39
CA LYS A 57 6.58 -11.84 6.38
C LYS A 57 6.14 -10.73 5.44
N GLY A 58 5.63 -11.10 4.25
CA GLY A 58 5.16 -10.13 3.26
C GLY A 58 4.01 -9.25 3.76
N ILE A 59 3.17 -9.76 4.66
CA ILE A 59 2.08 -9.01 5.30
C ILE A 59 2.50 -8.28 6.59
N GLY A 60 3.78 -8.38 7.00
CA GLY A 60 4.32 -7.68 8.16
C GLY A 60 4.22 -8.43 9.49
N MET A 61 3.95 -9.74 9.50
CA MET A 61 3.99 -10.52 10.74
C MET A 61 5.40 -10.58 11.32
N THR A 62 5.49 -10.53 12.65
CA THR A 62 6.77 -10.67 13.34
C THR A 62 7.26 -12.11 13.26
N LEU A 63 8.58 -12.31 13.38
CA LEU A 63 9.16 -13.66 13.43
C LEU A 63 8.62 -14.49 14.59
N LYS A 64 8.24 -13.84 15.70
CA LYS A 64 7.67 -14.50 16.87
C LYS A 64 6.29 -15.06 16.54
N ASP A 65 5.41 -14.27 15.92
CA ASP A 65 4.07 -14.72 15.53
C ASP A 65 4.14 -15.85 14.51
N ILE A 66 5.04 -15.73 13.52
CA ILE A 66 5.28 -16.79 12.53
C ILE A 66 5.76 -18.08 13.20
N SER A 67 6.64 -17.98 14.20
CA SER A 67 7.12 -19.14 14.96
C SER A 67 6.00 -19.80 15.77
N ASP A 68 5.17 -19.01 16.45
CA ASP A 68 4.01 -19.52 17.20
C ASP A 68 3.02 -20.24 16.26
N LEU A 69 2.79 -19.69 15.07
CA LEU A 69 1.92 -20.24 14.03
C LEU A 69 2.41 -21.58 13.51
N LEU A 70 3.71 -21.65 13.23
CA LEU A 70 4.34 -22.87 12.80
C LEU A 70 4.33 -23.92 13.92
N ALA A 71 4.53 -23.54 15.18
CA ALA A 71 4.52 -24.46 16.32
C ALA A 71 3.16 -25.15 16.54
N ALA A 72 2.05 -24.44 16.31
CA ALA A 72 0.70 -24.99 16.43
C ALA A 72 0.17 -25.69 15.16
N TRP A 73 0.96 -25.71 14.06
CA TRP A 73 0.61 -26.40 12.82
C TRP A 73 0.48 -27.93 12.96
N PRO A 74 1.39 -28.66 13.66
CA PRO A 74 1.33 -30.12 13.77
C PRO A 74 0.27 -30.63 14.76
N SER A 75 -0.14 -29.80 15.74
CA SER A 75 -1.02 -30.22 16.84
C SER A 75 -2.51 -30.20 16.49
N GLY A 76 -2.89 -29.69 15.32
CA GLY A 76 -4.29 -29.59 14.93
C GLY A 76 -5.11 -28.62 15.80
N GLU A 77 -4.46 -27.81 16.64
CA GLU A 77 -5.05 -26.70 17.41
C GLU A 77 -5.40 -25.52 16.49
N CYS A 78 -6.12 -25.83 15.42
CA CYS A 78 -6.32 -24.95 14.29
C CYS A 78 -7.25 -23.77 14.64
N GLN A 79 -8.18 -23.94 15.58
CA GLN A 79 -9.22 -22.92 15.84
C GLN A 79 -8.71 -21.68 16.57
N SER A 80 -8.00 -21.84 17.70
CA SER A 80 -7.43 -20.72 18.45
C SER A 80 -6.37 -19.99 17.63
N LEU A 81 -5.60 -20.74 16.85
CA LEU A 81 -4.57 -20.21 15.96
C LEU A 81 -5.15 -19.43 14.78
N GLN A 82 -6.16 -20.00 14.10
CA GLN A 82 -6.88 -19.31 13.03
C GLN A 82 -7.53 -18.02 13.52
N ALA A 83 -8.06 -18.00 14.75
CA ALA A 83 -8.60 -16.81 15.36
C ALA A 83 -7.52 -15.73 15.56
N ARG A 84 -6.32 -16.10 16.05
CA ARG A 84 -5.18 -15.18 16.19
C ARG A 84 -4.72 -14.61 14.85
N VAL A 85 -4.54 -15.45 13.83
CA VAL A 85 -4.16 -14.99 12.47
C VAL A 85 -5.21 -14.04 11.92
N ARG A 86 -6.49 -14.41 12.05
CA ARG A 86 -7.59 -13.57 11.56
C ARG A 86 -7.58 -12.21 12.25
N ALA A 87 -7.41 -12.17 13.57
CA ALA A 87 -7.33 -10.92 14.31
C ALA A 87 -6.17 -10.04 13.82
N PHE A 88 -4.97 -10.61 13.67
CA PHE A 88 -3.82 -9.90 13.12
C PHE A 88 -4.07 -9.34 11.71
N LEU A 89 -4.70 -10.14 10.84
CA LEU A 89 -5.01 -9.70 9.48
C LEU A 89 -6.01 -8.55 9.45
N VAL A 90 -7.04 -8.59 10.31
CA VAL A 90 -8.02 -7.51 10.42
C VAL A 90 -7.33 -6.22 10.88
N GLU A 91 -6.54 -6.27 11.95
CA GLU A 91 -5.77 -5.12 12.45
C GLU A 91 -4.86 -4.55 11.36
N ARG A 92 -4.14 -5.41 10.64
CA ARG A 92 -3.25 -4.95 9.58
C ARG A 92 -3.98 -4.35 8.39
N ILE A 93 -5.17 -4.85 8.05
CA ILE A 93 -6.02 -4.27 7.01
C ILE A 93 -6.48 -2.88 7.44
N ASP A 94 -6.88 -2.71 8.70
CA ASP A 94 -7.32 -1.44 9.25
C ASP A 94 -6.19 -0.40 9.20
N ASP A 95 -4.97 -0.76 9.62
CA ASP A 95 -3.78 0.10 9.50
C ASP A 95 -3.52 0.55 8.05
N VAL A 96 -3.63 -0.39 7.09
CA VAL A 96 -3.39 -0.10 5.67
C VAL A 96 -4.47 0.84 5.13
N HIS A 97 -5.73 0.64 5.52
CA HIS A 97 -6.82 1.54 5.13
C HIS A 97 -6.63 2.95 5.72
N GLU A 98 -6.16 3.07 6.96
CA GLU A 98 -5.84 4.37 7.56
C GLU A 98 -4.73 5.08 6.77
N GLN A 99 -3.62 4.39 6.48
CA GLN A 99 -2.52 4.92 5.69
C GLN A 99 -2.95 5.33 4.27
N LEU A 100 -3.79 4.54 3.61
CA LEU A 100 -4.37 4.89 2.31
C LEU A 100 -5.24 6.14 2.41
N GLY A 101 -6.02 6.29 3.49
CA GLY A 101 -6.84 7.47 3.74
C GLY A 101 -5.99 8.74 3.88
N GLU A 102 -4.91 8.68 4.67
CA GLU A 102 -3.97 9.79 4.86
C GLU A 102 -3.27 10.18 3.55
N LEU A 103 -2.75 9.20 2.82
CA LEU A 103 -2.08 9.43 1.53
C LEU A 103 -3.04 10.01 0.50
N SER A 104 -4.28 9.52 0.43
CA SER A 104 -5.32 10.06 -0.46
C SER A 104 -5.74 11.48 -0.06
N ALA A 105 -5.74 11.81 1.23
CA ALA A 105 -5.99 13.17 1.71
C ALA A 105 -4.83 14.12 1.35
N LEU A 106 -3.59 13.66 1.47
CA LEU A 106 -2.41 14.41 1.05
C LEU A 106 -2.40 14.65 -0.45
N GLU A 107 -2.67 13.62 -1.26
CA GLU A 107 -2.80 13.73 -2.71
C GLU A 107 -3.82 14.79 -3.09
N ARG A 108 -5.02 14.76 -2.49
CA ARG A 108 -6.06 15.78 -2.73
C ARG A 108 -5.59 17.18 -2.39
N ARG A 109 -4.86 17.36 -1.29
CA ARG A 109 -4.30 18.67 -0.92
C ARG A 109 -3.25 19.18 -1.90
N LEU A 110 -2.47 18.27 -2.50
CA LEU A 110 -1.43 18.62 -3.47
C LEU A 110 -2.01 18.87 -4.87
N THR A 111 -3.16 18.28 -5.18
CA THR A 111 -3.84 18.38 -6.50
C THR A 111 -5.02 19.34 -6.52
N THR A 112 -5.32 19.99 -5.38
CA THR A 112 -6.37 21.02 -5.28
C THR A 112 -5.75 22.40 -5.13
N VAL A 113 -6.10 23.30 -6.06
CA VAL A 113 -5.84 24.74 -5.90
C VAL A 113 -7.12 25.43 -5.44
N ARG A 114 -7.01 26.20 -4.35
CA ARG A 114 -8.11 27.01 -3.81
C ARG A 114 -7.80 28.49 -3.99
N VAL A 115 -8.65 29.18 -4.73
CA VAL A 115 -8.58 30.63 -4.91
C VAL A 115 -9.78 31.27 -4.24
N THR A 116 -9.52 32.11 -3.24
CA THR A 116 -10.54 32.93 -2.59
C THR A 116 -10.38 34.38 -3.04
N MET A 117 -11.48 34.99 -3.45
CA MET A 117 -11.49 36.39 -3.89
C MET A 117 -12.73 37.12 -3.37
N LYS A 118 -12.63 38.46 -3.26
CA LYS A 118 -13.78 39.30 -2.87
C LYS A 118 -14.89 39.16 -3.91
N ALA A 119 -16.09 38.89 -3.43
CA ALA A 119 -17.26 38.78 -4.28
C ALA A 119 -17.67 40.18 -4.78
N ASP A 120 -17.71 40.34 -6.10
CA ASP A 120 -18.50 41.37 -6.75
C ASP A 120 -19.37 40.71 -7.84
N ALA A 121 -20.46 41.37 -8.23
CA ALA A 121 -21.44 40.77 -9.13
C ALA A 121 -20.82 40.38 -10.49
N THR A 122 -19.84 41.15 -10.98
CA THR A 122 -19.19 40.93 -12.27
C THR A 122 -18.23 39.75 -12.22
N ARG A 123 -17.39 39.66 -11.18
CA ARG A 123 -16.44 38.55 -10.96
C ARG A 123 -17.16 37.25 -10.69
N THR A 124 -18.21 37.28 -9.87
CA THR A 124 -19.01 36.10 -9.55
C THR A 124 -19.68 35.56 -10.81
N ALA A 125 -20.30 36.43 -11.63
CA ALA A 125 -20.91 36.02 -12.89
C ALA A 125 -19.87 35.52 -13.92
N THR A 126 -18.68 36.11 -13.95
CA THR A 126 -17.60 35.70 -14.87
C THR A 126 -17.04 34.33 -14.50
N LEU A 127 -16.75 34.10 -13.22
CA LEU A 127 -16.30 32.79 -12.74
C LEU A 127 -17.37 31.73 -12.98
N ALA A 128 -18.65 32.02 -12.70
CA ALA A 128 -19.74 31.08 -12.91
C ALA A 128 -19.83 30.66 -14.39
N ARG A 129 -19.62 31.60 -15.32
CA ARG A 129 -19.57 31.32 -16.76
C ARG A 129 -18.34 30.49 -17.15
N LEU A 130 -17.16 30.78 -16.59
CA LEU A 130 -15.94 30.03 -16.86
C LEU A 130 -16.06 28.57 -16.38
N CYS A 131 -16.55 28.34 -15.16
CA CYS A 131 -16.79 27.00 -14.64
C CYS A 131 -17.87 26.24 -15.44
N ALA A 132 -18.91 26.94 -15.90
CA ALA A 132 -19.95 26.35 -16.76
C ALA A 132 -19.48 26.07 -18.19
N ALA A 133 -18.46 26.78 -18.69
CA ALA A 133 -17.86 26.55 -20.01
C ALA A 133 -16.82 25.42 -19.97
N GLU A 134 -16.07 25.26 -18.88
CA GLU A 134 -15.08 24.18 -18.72
C GLU A 134 -15.73 22.80 -18.51
N THR A 135 -16.94 22.73 -17.94
CA THR A 135 -17.67 21.46 -17.78
C THR A 135 -17.99 20.77 -19.10
N ALA A 136 -17.84 21.47 -20.25
CA ALA A 136 -18.10 20.93 -21.57
C ALA A 136 -16.84 20.51 -22.36
N CYS A 137 -15.61 20.88 -21.94
CA CYS A 137 -14.43 20.73 -22.80
C CYS A 137 -13.34 19.75 -22.30
N CYS A 138 -13.19 19.53 -20.99
CA CYS A 138 -12.14 18.64 -20.47
C CYS A 138 -12.65 17.77 -19.30
N ALA A 139 -12.67 16.45 -19.46
CA ALA A 139 -13.05 15.48 -18.41
C ALA A 139 -12.03 15.33 -17.26
N GLN A 140 -11.11 16.29 -17.08
CA GLN A 140 -9.88 16.17 -16.28
C GLN A 140 -9.86 17.06 -15.04
N THR A 141 -10.79 18.02 -14.92
CA THR A 141 -10.87 18.94 -13.77
C THR A 141 -12.27 18.96 -13.17
N HIS A 142 -12.36 18.95 -11.85
CA HIS A 142 -13.60 19.16 -11.11
C HIS A 142 -13.49 20.49 -10.37
N SER A 143 -14.35 21.45 -10.72
CA SER A 143 -14.38 22.77 -10.11
C SER A 143 -15.61 22.94 -9.23
N VAL A 144 -15.41 23.24 -7.95
CA VAL A 144 -16.48 23.58 -7.00
C VAL A 144 -16.37 25.06 -6.66
N MET A 145 -17.47 25.79 -6.82
CA MET A 145 -17.57 27.20 -6.46
C MET A 145 -18.53 27.37 -5.28
N GLU A 146 -18.05 28.02 -4.23
CA GLU A 146 -18.83 28.38 -3.06
C GLU A 146 -18.94 29.90 -2.97
N ILE A 147 -20.17 30.39 -2.82
CA ILE A 147 -20.47 31.82 -2.67
C ILE A 147 -20.89 32.04 -1.22
N GLY A 148 -20.10 32.80 -0.47
CA GLY A 148 -20.40 33.22 0.90
C GLY A 148 -20.59 34.73 1.00
N ASP A 149 -20.83 35.24 2.21
CA ASP A 149 -21.05 36.65 2.49
C ASP A 149 -19.84 37.52 2.10
N GLY A 150 -19.88 38.07 0.89
CA GLY A 150 -18.84 38.96 0.34
C GLY A 150 -17.59 38.26 -0.20
N GLN A 151 -17.57 36.93 -0.28
CA GLN A 151 -16.45 36.16 -0.83
C GLN A 151 -16.92 35.04 -1.77
N VAL A 152 -16.13 34.77 -2.79
CA VAL A 152 -16.28 33.60 -3.66
C VAL A 152 -15.02 32.76 -3.52
N THR A 153 -15.20 31.47 -3.23
CA THR A 153 -14.13 30.49 -3.20
C THR A 153 -14.31 29.52 -4.36
N LEU A 154 -13.29 29.46 -5.22
CA LEU A 154 -13.20 28.49 -6.29
C LEU A 154 -12.16 27.45 -5.91
N SER A 155 -12.57 26.18 -5.82
CA SER A 155 -11.67 25.04 -5.67
C SER A 155 -11.63 24.26 -6.97
N ILE A 156 -10.43 24.11 -7.55
CA ILE A 156 -10.22 23.31 -8.76
C ILE A 156 -9.34 22.12 -8.39
N GLU A 157 -9.85 20.92 -8.65
CA GLU A 157 -9.13 19.65 -8.50
C GLU A 157 -8.78 19.13 -9.90
N ALA A 158 -7.49 18.90 -10.17
CA ALA A 158 -7.01 18.32 -11.42
C ALA A 158 -6.66 16.85 -11.20
N LYS A 159 -7.44 15.93 -11.76
CA LYS A 159 -7.17 14.49 -11.61
C LYS A 159 -6.11 14.03 -12.61
N GLY A 160 -4.94 13.64 -12.09
CA GLY A 160 -3.88 12.98 -12.86
C GLY A 160 -3.01 13.90 -13.73
N ALA A 161 -3.17 15.22 -13.63
CA ALA A 161 -2.35 16.21 -14.35
C ALA A 161 -2.24 17.52 -13.54
N PRO A 162 -1.52 17.52 -12.40
CA PRO A 162 -1.38 18.70 -11.54
C PRO A 162 -0.74 19.90 -12.25
N GLU A 163 0.08 19.68 -13.29
CA GLU A 163 0.65 20.72 -14.15
C GLU A 163 -0.39 21.58 -14.90
N LEU A 164 -1.62 21.07 -15.05
CA LEU A 164 -2.72 21.88 -15.60
C LEU A 164 -3.07 23.05 -14.68
N LEU A 165 -2.85 22.91 -13.36
CA LEU A 165 -3.10 24.00 -12.42
C LEU A 165 -2.12 25.16 -12.65
N ASP A 166 -0.86 24.87 -12.99
CA ASP A 166 0.12 25.89 -13.36
C ASP A 166 -0.23 26.54 -14.71
N ALA A 167 -0.80 25.81 -15.66
CA ALA A 167 -1.26 26.40 -16.92
C ALA A 167 -2.52 27.29 -16.73
N LEU A 168 -3.44 26.89 -15.84
CA LEU A 168 -4.67 27.62 -15.55
C LEU A 168 -4.44 28.85 -14.66
N PHE A 169 -3.49 28.77 -13.71
CA PHE A 169 -3.27 29.81 -12.70
C PHE A 169 -1.88 30.47 -12.74
N GLY A 170 -0.89 29.87 -13.40
CA GLY A 170 0.52 30.26 -13.35
C GLY A 170 0.96 31.38 -14.29
N ALA A 171 0.04 32.12 -14.91
CA ALA A 171 0.39 33.30 -15.71
C ALA A 171 -0.52 34.51 -15.42
N THR A 172 -0.73 34.85 -14.15
CA THR A 172 -1.02 36.24 -13.81
C THR A 172 0.28 36.91 -13.39
N ASN A 173 1.00 37.50 -14.35
CA ASN A 173 1.86 38.65 -14.09
C ASN A 173 1.05 39.92 -14.43
N PRO A 174 0.33 40.53 -13.48
CA PRO A 174 -0.30 41.80 -13.70
C PRO A 174 0.67 42.90 -13.26
N GLY A 175 1.52 43.37 -14.19
CA GLY A 175 2.24 44.64 -14.02
C GLY A 175 3.77 44.53 -14.13
N GLY A 176 4.31 45.07 -15.23
CA GLY A 176 5.75 45.18 -15.42
C GLY A 176 6.19 45.92 -16.67
N ARG A 177 5.41 46.88 -17.18
CA ARG A 177 5.89 48.04 -17.95
C ARG A 177 4.91 49.19 -17.83
#